data_AF-A0AB33IK60-F1
#
_entry.id   AF-A0AB33IK60-F1
#
_cell.length_a   1.000
_cell.length_b   1.000
_cell.length_c   1.000
_cell.angle_alpha   90.00
_cell.angle_beta   90.00
_cell.angle_gamma   90.00
#
_symmetry.space_group_name_H-M   'P 1'
#
loop_
_entity.id
_entity.type
_entity.pdbx_description
1 polymer ?
#
loop_
_entity_poly.entity_id
_entity_poly.type
_entity_poly.pdbx_seq_one_letter_code
_entity_poly.pdbx_strand_id
1 'polypeptide(L)' 'MDWFTRKVLSWRLSNTMDAEFCIEALQDALTRYGAPEIFNTDQGSQFTTPRFTGLLEERQIRISMDGRGR' A
#
# COMPACT_ATOMS: atom_id res chain seq x y z
N MET A 1 4.85 -5.88 0.83
CA MET A 1 5.50 -7.21 0.98
C MET A 1 4.40 -8.24 1.07
N ASP A 2 4.59 -9.43 0.51
CA ASP A 2 3.69 -10.55 0.80
C ASP A 2 4.01 -11.14 2.17
N TRP A 3 3.01 -11.22 3.05
CA TRP A 3 3.23 -11.62 4.44
C TRP A 3 3.52 -13.11 4.60
N PHE A 4 2.91 -13.96 3.76
CA PHE A 4 3.06 -15.41 3.83
C PHE A 4 4.48 -15.84 3.40
N THR A 5 4.92 -15.38 2.23
CA THR A 5 6.24 -15.76 1.67
C THR A 5 7.38 -14.85 2.10
N ARG A 6 7.08 -13.71 2.75
CA ARG A 6 8.04 -12.63 3.07
C ARG A 6 8.69 -12.00 1.85
N LYS A 7 8.13 -12.21 0.65
CA LYS A 7 8.67 -11.65 -0.60
C LYS A 7 8.38 -10.16 -0.72
N VAL A 8 9.38 -9.38 -1.10
CA VAL A 8 9.18 -8.00 -1.56
C VAL A 8 8.58 -8.04 -2.97
N LEU A 9 7.34 -7.58 -3.12
CA LEU A 9 6.61 -7.62 -4.39
C LEU A 9 7.00 -6.46 -5.31
N SER A 10 7.09 -5.26 -4.77
CA SER A 10 7.50 -4.03 -5.45
C SER A 10 8.03 -3.02 -4.42
N TRP A 11 8.88 -2.09 -4.85
CA TRP A 11 9.39 -1.00 -4.02
C TRP A 11 9.77 0.22 -4.88
N ARG A 12 9.87 1.37 -4.21
CA ARG A 12 10.36 2.65 -4.74
C ARG A 12 11.17 3.35 -3.65
N LEU A 13 12.07 4.24 -4.04
CA LEU A 13 12.89 5.03 -3.14
C LEU A 13 12.79 6.50 -3.52
N SER A 14 12.57 7.35 -2.51
CA SER A 14 12.54 8.81 -2.67
C SER A 14 13.29 9.48 -1.52
N ASN A 15 13.84 10.66 -1.81
CA ASN A 15 14.43 11.54 -0.81
C ASN A 15 13.38 12.45 -0.13
N THR A 16 12.14 12.42 -0.62
CA THR A 16 11.00 13.15 -0.07
C THR A 16 9.93 12.18 0.38
N MET A 17 9.22 12.58 1.43
CA MET A 17 8.15 11.79 2.02
C MET A 17 6.82 12.07 1.28
N ASP A 18 6.74 11.62 0.03
CA ASP A 18 5.59 11.81 -0.87
C ASP A 18 4.80 10.49 -1.04
N ALA A 19 3.48 10.59 -1.12
CA ALA A 19 2.57 9.46 -1.35
C ALA A 19 2.70 8.88 -2.77
N GLU A 20 3.18 9.66 -3.75
CA GLU A 20 3.27 9.24 -5.15
C GLU A 20 4.05 7.93 -5.33
N PHE A 21 5.22 7.84 -4.68
CA PHE A 21 6.08 6.66 -4.75
C PHE A 21 5.42 5.41 -4.13
N CYS A 22 4.61 5.60 -3.08
CA CYS A 22 3.84 4.50 -2.48
C CYS A 22 2.75 4.02 -3.43
N ILE A 23 2.09 4.93 -4.15
CA ILE A 23 1.04 4.62 -5.13
C ILE A 23 1.65 3.86 -6.31
N GLU A 24 2.78 4.32 -6.87
CA GLU A 24 3.46 3.63 -7.97
C GLU A 24 3.91 2.22 -7.57
N ALA A 25 4.52 2.07 -6.39
CA ALA A 25 4.94 0.77 -5.89
C ALA A 25 3.75 -0.19 -5.74
N LEU A 26 2.62 0.33 -5.24
CA LEU A 26 1.38 -0.43 -5.07
C LEU A 26 0.79 -0.85 -6.42
N GLN A 27 0.70 0.07 -7.39
CA GLN A 27 0.20 -0.23 -8.73
C GLN A 27 1.03 -1.32 -9.42
N ASP A 28 2.36 -1.23 -9.33
CA ASP A 28 3.26 -2.26 -9.86
C ASP A 28 3.02 -3.63 -9.23
N ALA A 29 2.87 -3.68 -7.90
CA ALA A 29 2.62 -4.93 -7.18
C ALA A 29 1.27 -5.54 -7.60
N LEU A 30 0.21 -4.73 -7.65
CA LEU A 30 -1.12 -5.18 -8.05
C LEU A 30 -1.16 -5.65 -9.50
N THR A 31 -0.44 -4.98 -10.39
CA THR A 31 -0.36 -5.36 -11.81
C THR A 31 0.36 -6.69 -12.01
N ARG A 32 1.46 -6.93 -11.27
CA ARG A 32 2.29 -8.13 -11.45
C ARG A 32 1.79 -9.35 -10.66
N TYR A 33 1.13 -9.14 -9.53
CA TYR A 33 0.79 -10.20 -8.58
C TYR A 33 -0.70 -10.31 -8.25
N GLY A 34 -1.52 -9.38 -8.74
CA GLY A 34 -2.96 -9.33 -8.45
C GLY A 34 -3.30 -8.63 -7.13
N ALA A 35 -4.61 -8.52 -6.86
CA ALA A 35 -5.13 -7.89 -5.66
C ALA A 35 -5.15 -8.87 -4.48
N PRO A 36 -4.57 -8.52 -3.31
CA PRO A 36 -4.74 -9.31 -2.10
C PRO A 36 -6.13 -9.08 -1.51
N GLU A 37 -6.56 -9.97 -0.60
CA GLU A 37 -7.82 -9.78 0.13
C GLU A 37 -7.74 -8.65 1.16
N ILE A 38 -6.59 -8.52 1.83
CA ILE A 38 -6.31 -7.51 2.86
C ILE A 38 -5.00 -6.81 2.54
N PHE A 39 -4.99 -5.49 2.64
CA PHE A 39 -3.78 -4.66 2.60
C PHE A 39 -3.58 -4.00 3.96
N ASN A 40 -2.43 -4.25 4.59
CA ASN A 40 -2.08 -3.69 5.88
C ASN A 40 -1.07 -2.54 5.74
N THR A 41 -1.32 -1.42 6.42
CA THR A 41 -0.42 -0.26 6.52
C THR A 41 -0.48 0.35 7.93
N ASP A 42 0.45 1.24 8.25
CA ASP A 42 0.24 2.18 9.34
C ASP A 42 -0.73 3.32 8.92
N GLN A 43 -0.99 4.27 9.82
CA GLN A 43 -1.80 5.47 9.56
C GLN A 43 -0.96 6.69 9.16
N GLY A 44 0.19 6.48 8.53
CA GLY A 44 1.04 7.52 7.97
C GLY A 44 0.34 8.30 6.85
N SER A 45 0.71 9.57 6.71
CA SER A 45 0.03 10.49 5.79
C SER A 45 0.06 10.04 4.32
N GLN A 46 1.05 9.22 3.92
CA GLN A 46 1.17 8.67 2.56
C GLN A 46 0.08 7.63 2.26
N PHE A 47 -0.29 6.83 3.27
CA PHE A 47 -1.24 5.72 3.16
C PHE A 47 -2.68 6.14 3.45
N THR A 48 -2.87 7.28 4.12
CA THR A 48 -4.19 7.86 4.38
C THR A 48 -4.64 8.85 3.30
N THR A 49 -3.88 9.02 2.21
CA THR A 49 -4.31 9.90 1.10
C THR A 49 -5.50 9.28 0.35
N PRO A 50 -6.46 10.10 -0.15
CA PRO A 50 -7.60 9.59 -0.91
C PRO A 50 -7.20 8.81 -2.17
N ARG A 51 -6.07 9.18 -2.79
CA ARG A 51 -5.58 8.49 -3.97
C ARG A 51 -5.04 7.09 -3.64
N PHE A 52 -4.38 6.93 -2.49
CA PHE A 52 -3.88 5.64 -2.05
C PHE A 52 -5.04 4.71 -1.65
N THR A 53 -5.97 5.18 -0.81
CA THR A 53 -7.11 4.37 -0.36
C THR A 53 -8.06 4.06 -1.52
N GLY A 54 -8.34 5.03 -2.39
CA GLY A 54 -9.19 4.85 -3.57
C GLY A 54 -8.68 3.75 -4.50
N LEU A 55 -7.36 3.65 -4.72
CA LEU A 55 -6.77 2.59 -5.55
C LEU A 55 -7.06 1.18 -5.00
N LEU A 56 -7.09 1.03 -3.67
CA LEU A 56 -7.38 -0.22 -2.99
C LEU A 56 -8.89 -0.52 -3.01
N GLU A 57 -9.72 0.48 -2.74
CA GLU A 57 -11.18 0.39 -2.75
C GLU A 57 -11.73 0.03 -4.15
N GLU A 58 -11.20 0.64 -5.21
CA GLU A 58 -11.53 0.32 -6.61
C GLU A 58 -11.31 -1.16 -6.95
N ARG A 59 -10.37 -1.82 -6.27
CA ARG A 59 -10.04 -3.24 -6.43
C ARG A 59 -10.69 -4.12 -5.37
N GLN A 60 -11.60 -3.57 -4.57
CA GLN A 60 -12.30 -4.25 -3.49
C GLN A 60 -11.36 -4.89 -2.44
N ILE A 61 -10.19 -4.28 -2.23
CA ILE A 61 -9.20 -4.73 -1.24
C ILE A 61 -9.59 -4.19 0.13
N ARG A 62 -9.63 -5.05 1.16
CA ARG A 62 -9.90 -4.61 2.54
C ARG A 62 -8.69 -3.91 3.12
N ILE A 63 -8.87 -2.68 3.58
CA ILE A 63 -7.80 -1.88 4.19
C ILE A 63 -7.79 -2.13 5.69
N SER A 64 -6.64 -2.53 6.24
CA SER A 64 -6.40 -2.68 7.67
C SER A 64 -5.28 -1.74 8.10
N MET A 65 -5.56 -0.79 8.97
CA MET A 65 -4.54 0.14 9.47
C MET A 65 -4.21 -0.11 10.94
N ASP A 66 -2.94 -0.02 11.29
CA ASP A 66 -2.48 -0.11 12.69
C ASP A 66 -3.02 1.06 13.53
N GLY A 67 -3.08 0.92 14.86
CA GLY A 67 -3.60 1.96 15.75
C GLY A 67 -2.78 3.26 15.74
N ARG A 68 -3.43 4.42 15.96
CA ARG A 68 -2.75 5.70 16.15
C ARG A 68 -2.28 5.85 17.61
N GLY A 69 -0.98 6.02 17.80
CA GLY A 69 -0.37 6.40 19.09
C GLY A 69 -0.08 5.21 20.02
N ARG A 70 1.18 5.11 20.44
CA ARG A 70 1.61 4.45 21.67
C ARG A 70 2.41 5.47 22.48
#